data_AF-A0AAE0AT55-F1
#
_entry.id   AF-A0AAE0AT55-F1
#
_cell.length_a   1.000
_cell.length_b   1.000
_cell.length_c   1.000
_cell.angle_alpha   90.00
_cell.angle_beta   90.00
_cell.angle_gamma   90.00
#
_symmetry.space_group_name_H-M   'P 1'
#
loop_
_entity.id
_entity.type
_entity.pdbx_description
1 polymer ?
#
loop_
_entity_poly.entity_id
_entity_poly.type
_entity_poly.pdbx_seq_one_letter_code
_entity_poly.pdbx_strand_id
1 'polypeptide(L)'
;MARKVMDKYSDDPNYRFLLERISDYFAERLKNDMKFYESGEFRKVSLAAKWCPSLDYSYDRVTLICESIAKKVFPREMYPEYEGIEEAHYAYRVRDRLRKQVLVPLRKVLELPEVYIGANRWDSIPYNRVASVAMSLYKNKFLKHDRARFTKYLEEVKAEKIKITAGALLPHLMVKSSLNRPGGYSGQVDDLQWKRMVEDLSKECKLRNCMAVCDVSGSMKGTPMEVAVALGILVSELRNCMAVLTLIFKKCSTEFLKLPWKGI
;
A
#
# COMPACT_ATOMS: atom_id res chain seq x y z
N MET A 1 4.41 -31.18 -7.95
CA MET A 1 4.78 -29.97 -7.17
C MET A 1 4.47 -30.17 -5.69
N ALA A 2 3.24 -30.58 -5.32
CA ALA A 2 2.86 -30.88 -3.95
C ALA A 2 3.81 -31.84 -3.21
N ARG A 3 4.26 -32.93 -3.84
CA ARG A 3 5.23 -33.87 -3.22
C ARG A 3 6.53 -33.18 -2.78
N LYS A 4 7.13 -32.35 -3.65
CA LYS A 4 8.34 -31.57 -3.32
C LYS A 4 8.14 -30.61 -2.14
N VAL A 5 6.93 -30.07 -1.98
CA VAL A 5 6.59 -29.18 -0.86
C VAL A 5 6.48 -29.99 0.44
N MET A 6 5.85 -31.17 0.39
CA MET A 6 5.75 -32.09 1.53
C MET A 6 7.11 -32.66 1.95
N ASP A 7 7.97 -32.97 0.98
CA ASP A 7 9.35 -33.39 1.21
C ASP A 7 10.11 -32.25 1.91
N LYS A 8 10.04 -31.03 1.36
CA LYS A 8 10.67 -29.84 1.96
C LYS A 8 10.13 -29.53 3.35
N TYR A 9 8.82 -29.71 3.58
CA TYR A 9 8.22 -29.56 4.90
C TYR A 9 8.75 -30.59 5.90
N SER A 10 9.05 -31.81 5.45
CA SER A 10 9.60 -32.90 6.26
C SER A 10 11.10 -32.72 6.54
N ASP A 11 11.85 -32.21 5.56
CA ASP A 11 13.32 -32.22 5.58
C ASP A 11 13.95 -30.90 6.05
N ASP A 12 13.27 -29.77 5.89
CA ASP A 12 13.79 -28.43 6.21
C ASP A 12 13.06 -27.81 7.42
N PRO A 13 13.69 -27.80 8.62
CA PRO A 13 13.11 -27.23 9.84
C PRO A 13 12.82 -25.74 9.74
N ASN A 14 13.63 -24.98 9.00
CA ASN A 14 13.45 -23.54 8.86
C ASN A 14 12.24 -23.24 7.96
N TYR A 15 12.10 -23.99 6.87
CA TYR A 15 10.93 -23.91 6.01
C TYR A 15 9.65 -24.24 6.79
N ARG A 16 9.65 -25.34 7.53
CA ARG A 16 8.52 -25.74 8.40
C ARG A 16 8.17 -24.64 9.39
N PHE A 17 9.15 -24.16 10.15
CA PHE A 17 8.96 -23.11 11.14
C PHE A 17 8.33 -21.85 10.52
N LEU A 18 8.88 -21.38 9.39
CA LEU A 18 8.38 -20.19 8.72
C LEU A 18 6.94 -20.39 8.21
N LEU A 19 6.66 -21.52 7.56
CA LEU A 19 5.32 -21.83 7.05
C LEU A 19 4.30 -21.87 8.19
N GLU A 20 4.64 -22.51 9.30
CA GLU A 20 3.78 -22.62 10.47
C GLU A 20 3.47 -21.26 11.08
N ARG A 21 4.50 -20.42 11.32
CA ARG A 21 4.35 -19.08 11.90
C ARG A 21 3.54 -18.14 11.02
N ILE A 22 3.76 -18.16 9.70
CA ILE A 22 2.98 -17.33 8.77
C ILE A 22 1.53 -17.82 8.75
N SER A 23 1.31 -19.13 8.72
CA SER A 23 -0.03 -19.70 8.68
C SER A 23 -0.82 -19.44 9.97
N ASP A 24 -0.16 -19.48 11.13
CA ASP A 24 -0.74 -19.10 12.43
C ASP A 24 -1.20 -17.65 12.42
N TYR A 25 -0.30 -16.74 12.00
CA TYR A 25 -0.59 -15.32 11.97
C TYR A 25 -1.81 -15.01 11.08
N PHE A 26 -1.86 -15.57 9.87
CA PHE A 26 -3.02 -15.38 9.00
C PHE A 26 -4.28 -16.00 9.58
N ALA A 27 -4.22 -17.22 10.12
CA ALA A 27 -5.39 -17.88 10.68
C ALA A 27 -5.98 -17.08 11.86
N GLU A 28 -5.15 -16.60 12.77
CA GLU A 28 -5.58 -15.77 13.90
C GLU A 28 -6.20 -14.45 13.42
N ARG A 29 -5.52 -13.75 12.51
CA ARG A 29 -6.01 -12.47 11.98
C ARG A 29 -7.33 -12.63 11.22
N LEU A 30 -7.45 -13.64 10.37
CA LEU A 30 -8.66 -13.90 9.61
C LEU A 30 -9.84 -14.29 10.52
N LYS A 31 -9.61 -15.08 11.58
CA LYS A 31 -10.65 -15.37 12.59
C LYS A 31 -11.13 -14.09 13.28
N ASN A 32 -10.21 -13.21 13.69
CA ASN A 32 -10.56 -11.95 14.32
C ASN A 32 -11.28 -10.99 13.36
N ASP A 33 -10.83 -10.91 12.11
CA ASP A 33 -11.49 -10.13 11.06
C ASP A 33 -12.91 -10.63 10.77
N MET A 34 -13.13 -11.96 10.81
CA MET A 34 -14.48 -12.53 10.68
C MET A 34 -15.39 -12.16 11.85
N LYS A 35 -14.88 -12.07 13.08
CA LYS A 35 -15.69 -11.57 14.21
C LYS A 35 -16.15 -10.12 13.99
N PHE A 36 -15.26 -9.25 13.49
CA PHE A 36 -15.64 -7.87 13.14
C PHE A 36 -16.58 -7.80 11.94
N TYR A 37 -16.46 -8.74 11.00
CA TYR A 37 -17.38 -8.85 9.87
C TYR A 37 -18.79 -9.24 10.36
N GLU A 38 -18.89 -10.24 11.25
CA GLU A 38 -20.16 -10.70 11.82
C GLU A 38 -20.80 -9.65 12.74
N SER A 39 -20.01 -8.88 13.49
CA SER A 39 -20.50 -7.78 14.33
C SER A 39 -20.86 -6.50 13.55
N GLY A 40 -20.61 -6.46 12.23
CA GLY A 40 -20.82 -5.28 11.39
C GLY A 40 -19.78 -4.16 11.58
N GLU A 41 -18.74 -4.40 12.37
CA GLU A 41 -17.66 -3.44 12.64
C GLU A 41 -16.60 -3.42 11.54
N PHE A 42 -17.05 -3.22 10.30
CA PHE A 42 -16.25 -3.29 9.07
C PHE A 42 -14.98 -2.41 9.06
N ARG A 43 -14.97 -1.32 9.82
CA ARG A 43 -13.80 -0.41 9.93
C ARG A 43 -12.64 -1.02 10.72
N LYS A 44 -12.90 -2.05 11.54
CA LYS A 44 -11.89 -2.75 12.35
C LYS A 44 -11.27 -3.95 11.62
N VAL A 45 -11.84 -4.36 10.48
CA VAL A 45 -11.32 -5.44 9.65
C VAL A 45 -9.92 -5.07 9.15
N SER A 46 -8.96 -5.95 9.41
CA SER A 46 -7.57 -5.75 9.04
C SER A 46 -7.32 -6.01 7.55
N LEU A 47 -6.12 -5.67 7.07
CA LEU A 47 -5.67 -6.01 5.72
C LEU A 47 -5.22 -7.47 5.56
N ALA A 48 -5.39 -8.34 6.57
CA ALA A 48 -4.96 -9.73 6.49
C ALA A 48 -5.58 -10.47 5.30
N ALA A 49 -6.88 -10.27 5.04
CA ALA A 49 -7.55 -10.87 3.88
C ALA A 49 -7.01 -10.37 2.53
N LYS A 50 -6.48 -9.14 2.48
CA LYS A 50 -5.83 -8.59 1.27
C LYS A 50 -4.52 -9.30 0.97
N TRP A 51 -3.70 -9.52 2.00
CA TRP A 51 -2.36 -10.09 1.87
C TRP A 51 -2.32 -11.62 1.97
N CYS A 52 -3.40 -12.24 2.45
CA CYS A 52 -3.54 -13.69 2.45
C CYS A 52 -3.44 -14.20 1.00
N PRO A 53 -2.58 -15.20 0.74
CA PRO A 53 -2.47 -15.81 -0.58
C PRO A 53 -3.82 -16.28 -1.11
N SER A 54 -4.03 -16.11 -2.42
CA SER A 54 -5.20 -16.65 -3.10
C SER A 54 -4.95 -18.11 -3.47
N LEU A 55 -6.02 -18.90 -3.41
CA LEU A 55 -5.98 -20.31 -3.81
C LEU A 55 -5.51 -20.48 -5.25
N ASP A 56 -4.62 -21.46 -5.42
CA ASP A 56 -4.03 -21.87 -6.71
C ASP A 56 -3.29 -20.76 -7.48
N TYR A 57 -2.95 -19.65 -6.81
CA TYR A 57 -2.06 -18.62 -7.33
C TYR A 57 -0.58 -18.94 -7.09
N SER A 58 0.32 -18.10 -7.62
CA SER A 58 1.78 -18.30 -7.60
C SER A 58 2.34 -18.74 -6.25
N TYR A 59 2.00 -18.04 -5.17
CA TYR A 59 2.47 -18.38 -3.83
C TYR A 59 1.94 -19.74 -3.36
N ASP A 60 0.63 -19.97 -3.45
CA ASP A 60 -0.01 -21.20 -3.00
C ASP A 60 0.45 -22.44 -3.79
N ARG A 61 0.68 -22.31 -5.10
CA ARG A 61 1.20 -23.41 -5.93
C ARG A 61 2.59 -23.86 -5.50
N VAL A 62 3.39 -22.95 -4.94
CA VAL A 62 4.76 -23.21 -4.53
C VAL A 62 4.86 -23.65 -3.07
N THR A 63 3.97 -23.18 -2.19
CA THR A 63 4.08 -23.40 -0.74
C THR A 63 2.94 -24.19 -0.10
N LEU A 64 1.81 -24.36 -0.80
CA LEU A 64 0.56 -24.92 -0.23
C LEU A 64 0.08 -24.20 1.04
N ILE A 65 0.47 -22.94 1.20
CA ILE A 65 0.19 -22.16 2.41
C ILE A 65 -1.31 -21.96 2.66
N CYS A 66 -2.14 -21.91 1.61
CA CYS A 66 -3.59 -21.82 1.79
C CYS A 66 -4.17 -23.07 2.46
N GLU A 67 -3.56 -24.25 2.25
CA GLU A 67 -3.99 -25.47 2.94
C GLU A 67 -3.70 -25.36 4.44
N SER A 68 -2.49 -24.95 4.83
CA SER A 68 -2.13 -24.78 6.25
C SER A 68 -3.00 -23.72 6.92
N ILE A 69 -3.19 -22.56 6.29
CA ILE A 69 -4.09 -21.51 6.80
C ILE A 69 -5.52 -22.05 6.93
N ALA A 70 -6.05 -22.73 5.91
CA ALA A 70 -7.42 -23.23 5.94
C ALA A 70 -7.65 -24.26 7.04
N LYS A 71 -6.71 -25.21 7.24
CA LYS A 71 -6.78 -26.20 8.33
C LYS A 71 -6.72 -25.52 9.71
N LYS A 72 -5.96 -24.43 9.86
CA LYS A 72 -5.91 -23.67 11.12
C LYS A 72 -7.15 -22.81 11.35
N VAL A 73 -7.77 -22.31 10.29
CA VAL A 73 -9.04 -21.56 10.37
C VAL A 73 -10.21 -22.49 10.68
N PHE A 74 -10.25 -23.65 10.04
CA PHE A 74 -11.30 -24.66 10.18
C PHE A 74 -10.73 -26.00 10.69
N PRO A 75 -10.24 -26.06 11.94
CA PRO A 75 -9.60 -27.24 12.50
C PRO A 75 -10.60 -28.39 12.65
N ARG A 76 -10.17 -29.59 12.32
CA ARG A 76 -11.02 -30.78 12.19
C ARG A 76 -11.79 -31.09 13.47
N GLU A 77 -11.18 -30.82 14.61
CA GLU A 77 -11.69 -31.04 15.96
C GLU A 77 -12.89 -30.14 16.30
N MET A 78 -13.03 -29.00 15.61
CA MET A 78 -14.13 -28.04 15.84
C MET A 78 -15.32 -28.24 14.91
N TYR A 79 -15.21 -29.11 13.89
CA TYR A 79 -16.21 -29.23 12.81
C TYR A 79 -16.55 -30.70 12.57
N PRO A 80 -17.66 -31.21 13.16
CA PRO A 80 -18.10 -32.60 13.02
C PRO A 80 -18.28 -33.04 11.57
N GLU A 81 -18.59 -32.11 10.65
CA GLU A 81 -18.72 -32.41 9.22
C GLU A 81 -17.41 -32.87 8.54
N TYR A 82 -16.28 -32.81 9.24
CA TYR A 82 -14.97 -33.28 8.77
C TYR A 82 -14.52 -34.58 9.46
N GLU A 83 -15.29 -35.13 10.39
CA GLU A 83 -14.99 -36.40 11.03
C GLU A 83 -15.00 -37.55 10.00
N GLY A 84 -14.01 -38.45 10.05
CA GLY A 84 -13.91 -39.60 9.15
C GLY A 84 -13.58 -39.32 7.68
N ILE A 85 -13.54 -38.05 7.24
CA ILE A 85 -13.16 -37.66 5.87
C ILE A 85 -11.66 -37.94 5.59
N GLU A 86 -11.33 -38.38 4.39
CA GLU A 86 -9.92 -38.52 3.99
C GLU A 86 -9.17 -37.18 3.97
N GLU A 87 -7.89 -37.15 4.34
CA GLU A 87 -7.09 -35.92 4.42
C GLU A 87 -7.12 -35.05 3.14
N ALA A 88 -7.08 -35.68 1.96
CA ALA A 88 -7.14 -34.95 0.69
C ALA A 88 -8.50 -34.24 0.49
N HIS A 89 -9.59 -34.92 0.84
CA HIS A 89 -10.95 -34.39 0.75
C HIS A 89 -11.19 -33.30 1.80
N TYR A 90 -10.67 -33.48 3.01
CA TYR A 90 -10.69 -32.47 4.07
C TYR A 90 -9.95 -31.21 3.63
N ALA A 91 -8.69 -31.33 3.16
CA ALA A 91 -7.88 -30.22 2.66
C ALA A 91 -8.58 -29.44 1.54
N TYR A 92 -9.19 -30.13 0.58
CA TYR A 92 -9.98 -29.50 -0.48
C TYR A 92 -11.16 -28.69 0.06
N ARG A 93 -11.95 -29.28 0.97
CA ARG A 93 -13.14 -28.64 1.54
C ARG A 93 -12.80 -27.39 2.35
N VAL A 94 -11.78 -27.45 3.22
CA VAL A 94 -11.40 -26.29 4.03
C VAL A 94 -10.80 -25.18 3.19
N ARG A 95 -10.03 -25.53 2.14
CA ARG A 95 -9.50 -24.56 1.17
C ARG A 95 -10.65 -23.82 0.46
N ASP A 96 -11.63 -24.55 -0.08
CA ASP A 96 -12.78 -23.91 -0.73
C ASP A 96 -13.61 -23.06 0.25
N ARG A 97 -13.76 -23.52 1.50
CA ARG A 97 -14.43 -22.79 2.57
C ARG A 97 -13.70 -21.49 2.92
N LEU A 98 -12.38 -21.53 3.10
CA LEU A 98 -11.55 -20.34 3.34
C LEU A 98 -11.74 -19.29 2.24
N ARG A 99 -11.77 -19.72 0.97
CA ARG A 99 -12.04 -18.80 -0.14
C ARG A 99 -13.42 -18.16 -0.03
N LYS A 100 -14.47 -18.99 0.01
CA LYS A 100 -15.86 -18.55 -0.16
C LYS A 100 -16.41 -17.84 1.08
N GLN A 101 -16.11 -18.36 2.26
CA GLN A 101 -16.71 -17.90 3.51
C GLN A 101 -15.85 -16.87 4.26
N VAL A 102 -14.55 -16.78 3.96
CA VAL A 102 -13.64 -15.85 4.67
C VAL A 102 -13.06 -14.81 3.71
N LEU A 103 -12.27 -15.23 2.72
CA LEU A 103 -11.52 -14.29 1.89
C LEU A 103 -12.43 -13.43 0.99
N VAL A 104 -13.43 -14.02 0.34
CA VAL A 104 -14.39 -13.29 -0.51
C VAL A 104 -15.16 -12.21 0.26
N PRO A 105 -15.85 -12.51 1.38
CA PRO A 105 -16.60 -11.48 2.12
C PRO A 105 -15.68 -10.42 2.74
N LEU A 106 -14.55 -10.81 3.33
CA LEU A 106 -13.61 -9.84 3.91
C LEU A 106 -13.03 -8.90 2.84
N ARG A 107 -12.62 -9.41 1.67
CA ARG A 107 -12.12 -8.58 0.57
C ARG A 107 -13.19 -7.64 0.00
N LYS A 108 -14.47 -8.04 0.04
CA LYS A 108 -15.58 -7.18 -0.37
C LYS A 108 -15.75 -6.00 0.58
N VAL A 109 -15.70 -6.24 1.89
CA VAL A 109 -15.83 -5.20 2.92
C VAL A 109 -14.65 -4.24 2.98
N LEU A 110 -13.46 -4.71 2.62
CA LEU A 110 -12.27 -3.86 2.49
C LEU A 110 -12.42 -2.82 1.37
N GLU A 111 -13.37 -3.00 0.44
CA GLU A 111 -13.66 -2.06 -0.66
C GLU A 111 -12.41 -1.63 -1.43
N LEU A 112 -11.51 -2.60 -1.68
CA LEU A 112 -10.26 -2.36 -2.36
C LEU A 112 -10.51 -1.91 -3.80
N PRO A 113 -9.79 -0.89 -4.31
CA PRO A 113 -9.98 -0.40 -5.67
C PRO A 113 -9.77 -1.51 -6.71
N GLU A 114 -8.88 -2.47 -6.46
CA GLU A 114 -8.62 -3.61 -7.35
C GLU A 114 -9.87 -4.46 -7.62
N VAL A 115 -10.77 -4.61 -6.65
CA VAL A 115 -12.00 -5.40 -6.79
C VAL A 115 -12.94 -4.74 -7.81
N TYR A 116 -13.10 -3.41 -7.71
CA TYR A 116 -13.92 -2.63 -8.63
C TYR A 116 -13.29 -2.52 -10.02
N ILE A 117 -11.97 -2.28 -10.09
CA ILE A 117 -11.21 -2.20 -11.33
C ILE A 117 -11.29 -3.53 -12.10
N GLY A 118 -11.10 -4.65 -11.41
CA GLY A 118 -11.20 -5.99 -12.02
C GLY A 118 -12.60 -6.34 -12.52
N ALA A 119 -13.64 -5.82 -11.86
CA ALA A 119 -15.04 -5.97 -12.28
C ALA A 119 -15.51 -4.91 -13.30
N ASN A 120 -14.62 -4.00 -13.72
CA ASN A 120 -14.94 -2.85 -14.57
C ASN A 120 -16.05 -1.93 -14.01
N ARG A 121 -16.23 -1.91 -12.68
CA ARG A 121 -17.25 -1.11 -11.96
C ARG A 121 -16.65 0.18 -11.41
N TRP A 122 -16.27 1.09 -12.32
CA TRP A 122 -15.60 2.35 -11.96
C TRP A 122 -16.50 3.32 -11.19
N ASP A 123 -17.78 3.31 -11.54
CA ASP A 123 -18.89 4.07 -10.93
C ASP A 123 -19.09 3.80 -9.43
N SER A 124 -18.60 2.66 -8.94
CA SER A 124 -18.80 2.21 -7.56
C SER A 124 -17.57 2.39 -6.68
N ILE A 125 -16.46 2.94 -7.21
CA ILE A 125 -15.21 3.09 -6.43
C ILE A 125 -15.40 4.14 -5.31
N PRO A 126 -15.15 3.78 -4.04
CA PRO A 126 -15.22 4.73 -2.92
C PRO A 126 -13.88 5.45 -2.74
N TYR A 127 -13.68 6.56 -3.46
CA TYR A 127 -12.42 7.33 -3.46
C TYR A 127 -11.92 7.74 -2.07
N ASN A 128 -12.84 8.03 -1.14
CA ASN A 128 -12.54 8.37 0.25
C ASN A 128 -11.86 7.24 1.04
N ARG A 129 -12.01 5.97 0.61
CA ARG A 129 -11.39 4.80 1.26
C ARG A 129 -10.12 4.32 0.54
N VAL A 130 -9.82 4.89 -0.63
CA VAL A 130 -8.63 4.50 -1.39
C VAL A 130 -7.38 5.04 -0.70
N ALA A 131 -6.47 4.14 -0.33
CA ALA A 131 -5.18 4.49 0.26
C ALA A 131 -4.31 5.34 -0.69
N SER A 132 -3.46 6.22 -0.16
CA SER A 132 -2.63 7.15 -0.96
C SER A 132 -1.80 6.47 -2.04
N VAL A 133 -1.18 5.34 -1.71
CA VAL A 133 -0.36 4.56 -2.65
C VAL A 133 -1.21 4.06 -3.82
N ALA A 134 -2.40 3.51 -3.55
CA ALA A 134 -3.32 3.07 -4.58
C ALA A 134 -3.88 4.25 -5.40
N MET A 135 -4.08 5.41 -4.75
CA MET A 135 -4.52 6.63 -5.42
C MET A 135 -3.50 7.10 -6.47
N SER A 136 -2.22 7.10 -6.11
CA SER A 136 -1.13 7.46 -7.04
C SER A 136 -0.99 6.42 -8.16
N LEU A 137 -1.00 5.13 -7.81
CA LEU A 137 -0.84 4.03 -8.75
C LEU A 137 -1.94 3.97 -9.83
N TYR A 138 -3.21 4.15 -9.43
CA TYR A 138 -4.36 4.02 -10.32
C TYR A 138 -4.88 5.36 -10.86
N LYS A 139 -4.25 6.49 -10.52
CA LYS A 139 -4.61 7.85 -10.96
C LYS A 139 -4.97 7.95 -12.44
N ASN A 140 -4.11 7.42 -13.31
CA ASN A 140 -4.33 7.47 -14.76
C ASN A 140 -5.56 6.65 -15.19
N LYS A 141 -5.83 5.53 -14.50
CA LYS A 141 -7.02 4.71 -14.77
C LYS A 141 -8.30 5.43 -14.31
N PHE A 142 -8.28 6.06 -13.14
CA PHE A 142 -9.42 6.85 -12.65
C PHE A 142 -9.73 8.00 -13.59
N LEU A 143 -8.73 8.75 -14.06
CA LEU A 143 -8.91 9.82 -15.03
C LEU A 143 -9.45 9.33 -16.38
N LYS A 144 -9.08 8.11 -16.80
CA LYS A 144 -9.53 7.54 -18.07
C LYS A 144 -10.97 7.03 -18.01
N HIS A 145 -11.36 6.39 -16.90
CA HIS A 145 -12.63 5.66 -16.82
C HIS A 145 -13.71 6.36 -15.98
N ASP A 146 -13.34 7.24 -15.06
CA ASP A 146 -14.28 7.96 -14.18
C ASP A 146 -13.80 9.38 -13.88
N ARG A 147 -13.54 10.13 -14.96
CA ARG A 147 -13.00 11.49 -14.89
C ARG A 147 -13.86 12.42 -14.06
N ALA A 148 -15.18 12.41 -14.25
CA ALA A 148 -16.08 13.37 -13.63
C ALA A 148 -16.13 13.22 -12.10
N ARG A 149 -16.33 12.00 -11.58
CA ARG A 149 -16.36 11.76 -10.13
C ARG A 149 -14.99 11.95 -9.51
N PHE A 150 -13.93 11.54 -10.21
CA PHE A 150 -12.57 11.72 -9.70
C PHE A 150 -12.17 13.19 -9.62
N THR A 151 -12.48 14.01 -10.63
CA THR A 151 -12.22 15.46 -10.58
C THR A 151 -13.00 16.13 -9.44
N LYS A 152 -14.29 15.79 -9.28
CA LYS A 152 -15.10 16.28 -8.16
C LYS A 152 -14.50 15.91 -6.80
N TYR A 153 -14.03 14.68 -6.64
CA TYR A 153 -13.34 14.24 -5.43
C TYR A 153 -12.09 15.09 -5.15
N LEU A 154 -11.27 15.40 -6.17
CA LEU A 154 -10.09 16.25 -5.99
C LEU A 154 -10.45 17.70 -5.63
N GLU A 155 -11.57 18.21 -6.12
CA GLU A 155 -12.09 19.52 -5.72
C GLU A 155 -12.57 19.53 -4.28
N GLU A 156 -13.29 18.50 -3.84
CA GLU A 156 -13.74 18.35 -2.45
C GLU A 156 -12.58 18.22 -1.47
N VAL A 157 -11.50 17.55 -1.88
CA VAL A 157 -10.25 17.48 -1.11
C VAL A 157 -9.55 18.85 -1.07
N LYS A 158 -9.48 19.56 -2.19
CA LYS A 158 -8.92 20.94 -2.25
C LYS A 158 -9.68 21.91 -1.35
N ALA A 159 -11.00 21.76 -1.29
CA ALA A 159 -11.88 22.54 -0.44
C ALA A 159 -11.83 22.10 1.05
N GLU A 160 -10.93 21.19 1.41
CA GLU A 160 -10.76 20.64 2.78
C GLU A 160 -12.02 19.96 3.34
N LYS A 161 -13.00 19.64 2.47
CA LYS A 161 -14.24 18.95 2.85
C LYS A 161 -14.01 17.46 3.10
N ILE A 162 -13.03 16.87 2.42
CA ILE A 162 -12.66 15.46 2.53
C ILE A 162 -11.18 15.34 2.87
N LYS A 163 -10.87 14.54 3.89
CA LYS A 163 -9.51 14.27 4.32
C LYS A 163 -8.87 13.17 3.46
N ILE A 164 -7.78 13.49 2.75
CA ILE A 164 -6.92 12.47 2.14
C ILE A 164 -5.98 11.88 3.19
N THR A 165 -5.88 10.54 3.21
CA THR A 165 -4.87 9.83 4.00
C THR A 165 -3.52 9.90 3.29
N ALA A 166 -2.60 10.75 3.73
CA ALA A 166 -1.25 10.87 3.14
C ALA A 166 -0.21 9.92 3.74
N GLY A 167 -0.45 9.38 4.95
CA GLY A 167 0.58 8.80 5.82
C GLY A 167 1.36 7.56 5.33
N ALA A 168 1.01 6.95 4.19
CA ALA A 168 1.71 5.78 3.66
C ALA A 168 2.61 6.07 2.44
N LEU A 169 2.63 7.31 1.91
CA LEU A 169 3.40 7.64 0.71
C LEU A 169 4.70 8.35 1.10
N LEU A 170 5.83 7.83 0.61
CA LEU A 170 7.13 8.43 0.87
C LEU A 170 7.31 9.70 0.02
N PRO A 171 7.97 10.76 0.54
CA PRO A 171 8.16 12.03 -0.15
C PRO A 171 8.70 11.89 -1.59
N HIS A 172 9.68 11.01 -1.77
CA HIS A 172 10.32 10.78 -3.07
C HIS A 172 9.37 10.19 -4.11
N LEU A 173 8.37 9.39 -3.71
CA LEU A 173 7.40 8.80 -4.64
C LEU A 173 6.47 9.86 -5.24
N MET A 174 6.26 10.97 -4.52
CA MET A 174 5.40 12.07 -4.92
C MET A 174 6.14 12.97 -5.90
N VAL A 175 7.37 13.34 -5.54
CA VAL A 175 8.26 14.17 -6.34
C VAL A 175 8.77 13.44 -7.60
N LYS A 176 8.84 12.10 -7.56
CA LYS A 176 9.17 11.25 -8.72
C LYS A 176 8.32 11.56 -9.94
N SER A 177 7.03 11.82 -9.74
CA SER A 177 6.09 12.12 -10.82
C SER A 177 6.39 13.45 -11.51
N SER A 178 6.88 14.43 -10.75
CA SER A 178 7.26 15.77 -11.22
C SER A 178 8.64 15.79 -11.87
N LEU A 179 9.62 15.07 -11.30
CA LEU A 179 11.00 15.04 -11.80
C LEU A 179 11.14 14.29 -13.12
N ASN A 180 10.36 13.23 -13.32
CA ASN A 180 10.47 12.37 -14.52
C ASN A 180 9.58 12.81 -15.69
N ARG A 181 8.79 13.88 -15.56
CA ARG A 181 7.96 14.41 -16.65
C ARG A 181 8.62 15.62 -17.32
N PRO A 182 8.68 15.67 -18.67
CA PRO A 182 9.05 16.90 -19.37
C PRO A 182 8.06 18.01 -18.99
N GLY A 183 8.56 19.11 -18.42
CA GLY A 183 7.73 20.26 -18.01
C GLY A 183 7.34 20.33 -16.53
N GLY A 184 7.81 19.42 -15.67
CA GLY A 184 7.77 19.59 -14.20
C GLY A 184 6.39 19.59 -13.54
N TYR A 185 5.33 19.25 -14.27
CA TYR A 185 3.96 19.29 -13.74
C TYR A 185 3.69 18.09 -12.81
N SER A 186 3.68 18.34 -11.50
CA SER A 186 3.05 17.47 -10.52
C SER A 186 1.56 17.39 -10.84
N GLY A 187 0.98 16.19 -10.87
CA GLY A 187 -0.47 16.11 -11.07
C GLY A 187 -1.18 16.43 -9.77
N GLN A 188 -2.32 17.13 -9.82
CA GLN A 188 -3.16 17.58 -8.69
C GLN A 188 -3.25 16.66 -7.44
N VAL A 189 -3.24 15.34 -7.63
CA VAL A 189 -3.23 14.35 -6.53
C VAL A 189 -1.95 14.41 -5.70
N ASP A 190 -0.79 14.52 -6.35
CA ASP A 190 0.53 14.46 -5.71
C ASP A 190 0.76 15.73 -4.88
N ASP A 191 0.33 16.89 -5.38
CA ASP A 191 0.35 18.17 -4.64
C ASP A 191 -0.51 18.14 -3.39
N LEU A 192 -1.74 17.61 -3.51
CA LEU A 192 -2.67 17.49 -2.39
C LEU A 192 -2.12 16.56 -1.31
N GLN A 193 -1.55 15.43 -1.73
CA GLN A 193 -0.88 14.51 -0.81
C GLN A 193 0.34 15.18 -0.17
N TRP A 194 1.09 16.00 -0.91
CA TRP A 194 2.32 16.65 -0.43
C TRP A 194 2.00 17.67 0.65
N LYS A 195 1.07 18.58 0.35
CA LYS A 195 0.57 19.58 1.29
C LYS A 195 0.11 18.90 2.59
N ARG A 196 -0.62 17.79 2.48
CA ARG A 196 -1.10 17.04 3.65
C ARG A 196 0.04 16.45 4.48
N MET A 197 1.03 15.85 3.84
CA MET A 197 2.19 15.27 4.53
C MET A 197 2.97 16.35 5.31
N VAL A 198 3.17 17.51 4.70
CA VAL A 198 3.86 18.66 5.31
C VAL A 198 3.04 19.19 6.50
N GLU A 199 1.72 19.33 6.36
CA GLU A 199 0.83 19.71 7.45
C GLU A 199 0.90 18.74 8.63
N ASP A 200 0.84 17.42 8.37
CA ASP A 200 0.90 16.39 9.40
C ASP A 200 2.26 16.43 10.13
N LEU A 201 3.37 16.51 9.40
CA LEU A 201 4.71 16.61 9.98
C LEU A 201 4.96 17.93 10.72
N SER A 202 4.41 19.05 10.25
CA SER A 202 4.56 20.35 10.91
C SER A 202 3.92 20.41 12.30
N LYS A 203 2.93 19.55 12.55
CA LYS A 203 2.27 19.42 13.86
C LYS A 203 3.10 18.63 14.85
N GLU A 204 3.80 17.60 14.36
CA GLU A 204 4.64 16.73 15.17
C GLU A 204 6.06 17.28 15.38
N CYS A 205 6.59 18.02 14.39
CA CYS A 205 7.97 18.49 14.39
C CYS A 205 8.10 19.89 13.77
N LYS A 206 8.79 20.78 14.47
CA LYS A 206 9.24 22.08 13.93
C LYS A 206 10.76 22.11 13.90
N LEU A 207 11.32 21.94 12.72
CA LEU A 207 12.77 22.03 12.52
C LEU A 207 13.21 23.49 12.64
N ARG A 208 14.09 23.79 13.59
CA ARG A 208 14.70 25.11 13.77
C ARG A 208 16.16 25.06 13.33
N ASN A 209 16.61 26.07 12.61
CA ASN A 209 18.02 26.23 12.19
C ASN A 209 18.59 25.08 11.32
N CYS A 210 17.76 24.39 10.54
CA CYS A 210 18.23 23.38 9.59
C CYS A 210 18.41 23.98 8.18
N MET A 211 19.48 23.58 7.49
CA MET A 211 19.70 23.83 6.07
C MET A 211 19.76 22.48 5.35
N ALA A 212 18.92 22.31 4.33
CA ALA A 212 19.00 21.15 3.45
C ALA A 212 19.96 21.47 2.31
N VAL A 213 20.93 20.58 2.10
CA VAL A 213 21.88 20.62 0.98
C VAL A 213 21.77 19.28 0.27
N CYS A 214 21.31 19.29 -0.98
CA CYS A 214 20.99 18.07 -1.72
C CYS A 214 21.99 17.87 -2.85
N ASP A 215 22.74 16.78 -2.83
CA ASP A 215 23.55 16.40 -3.99
C ASP A 215 22.63 15.93 -5.14
N VAL A 216 22.82 16.55 -6.30
CA VAL A 216 22.12 16.23 -7.56
C VAL A 216 23.12 15.98 -8.70
N SER A 217 24.35 15.60 -8.34
CA SER A 217 25.41 15.20 -9.26
C SER A 217 24.99 14.06 -10.19
N GLY A 218 25.73 13.88 -11.29
CA GLY A 218 25.40 12.86 -12.29
C GLY A 218 25.33 11.42 -11.73
N SER A 219 26.03 11.13 -10.62
CA SER A 219 25.95 9.83 -9.93
C SER A 219 24.65 9.62 -9.16
N MET A 220 23.88 10.68 -8.88
CA MET A 220 22.63 10.61 -8.13
C MET A 220 21.43 10.17 -8.99
N LYS A 221 21.62 9.87 -10.28
CA LYS A 221 20.54 9.55 -11.22
C LYS A 221 19.58 8.46 -10.69
N GLY A 222 18.27 8.71 -10.82
CA GLY A 222 17.21 7.80 -10.40
C GLY A 222 16.76 8.05 -8.96
N THR A 223 16.44 6.98 -8.23
CA THR A 223 15.91 7.06 -6.86
C THR A 223 16.76 7.91 -5.90
N PRO A 224 18.12 7.88 -5.92
CA PRO A 224 18.92 8.69 -4.99
C PRO A 224 18.64 10.20 -5.12
N MET A 225 18.55 10.72 -6.36
CA MET A 225 18.20 12.11 -6.63
C MET A 225 16.75 12.42 -6.25
N GLU A 226 15.80 11.53 -6.57
CA GLU A 226 14.39 11.68 -6.17
C GLU A 226 14.25 11.84 -4.65
N VAL A 227 15.00 11.03 -3.88
CA VAL A 227 15.03 11.07 -2.41
C VAL A 227 15.70 12.35 -1.90
N ALA A 228 16.88 12.69 -2.42
CA ALA A 228 17.62 13.87 -1.98
C ALA A 228 16.80 15.15 -2.20
N VAL A 229 16.22 15.32 -3.39
CA VAL A 229 15.39 16.48 -3.73
C VAL A 229 14.13 16.52 -2.87
N ALA A 230 13.41 15.40 -2.72
CA ALA A 230 12.18 15.38 -1.94
C ALA A 230 12.41 15.72 -0.46
N LEU A 231 13.43 15.14 0.17
CA LEU A 231 13.76 15.47 1.55
C LEU A 231 14.21 16.93 1.70
N GLY A 232 14.93 17.47 0.71
CA GLY A 232 15.34 18.88 0.72
C GLY A 232 14.16 19.85 0.69
N ILE A 233 13.19 19.61 -0.20
CA ILE A 233 11.96 20.41 -0.29
C ILE A 233 11.17 20.27 1.02
N LEU A 234 11.04 19.06 1.56
CA LEU A 234 10.30 18.81 2.80
C LEU A 234 10.89 19.59 3.98
N VAL A 235 12.21 19.55 4.17
CA VAL A 235 12.89 20.28 5.26
C VAL A 235 12.72 21.79 5.12
N SER A 236 12.72 22.30 3.88
CA SER A 236 12.49 23.72 3.60
C SER A 236 11.07 24.17 3.96
N GLU A 237 10.06 23.39 3.56
CA GLU A 237 8.66 23.71 3.84
C GLU A 237 8.34 23.62 5.33
N LEU A 238 8.89 22.63 6.06
CA LEU A 238 8.71 22.52 7.51
C LEU A 238 9.30 23.70 8.30
N ARG A 239 10.24 24.45 7.70
CA ARG A 239 10.89 25.60 8.33
C ARG A 239 10.25 26.94 7.96
N ASN A 240 9.36 27.00 6.96
CA ASN A 240 9.00 28.25 6.27
C ASN A 240 10.25 29.05 5.84
N CYS A 241 11.31 28.36 5.38
CA CYS A 241 12.57 28.98 4.96
C CYS A 241 12.99 28.46 3.59
N MET A 242 13.75 29.26 2.85
CA MET A 242 14.26 28.95 1.52
C MET A 242 15.09 27.65 1.50
N ALA A 243 14.70 26.66 0.69
CA ALA A 243 15.56 25.52 0.39
C ALA A 243 16.74 26.02 -0.44
N VAL A 244 17.97 25.65 -0.05
CA VAL A 244 19.14 25.86 -0.90
C VAL A 244 19.44 24.54 -1.60
N LEU A 245 18.92 24.38 -2.82
CA LEU A 245 19.25 23.22 -3.65
C LEU A 245 20.64 23.45 -4.25
N THR A 246 21.69 23.00 -3.57
CA THR A 246 23.06 23.10 -4.09
C THR A 246 23.28 22.03 -5.16
N LEU A 247 23.33 22.44 -6.44
CA LEU A 247 23.87 21.61 -7.51
C LEU A 247 25.37 21.37 -7.24
N ILE A 248 25.72 20.27 -6.56
CA ILE A 248 27.11 19.91 -6.30
C ILE A 248 27.74 19.34 -7.60
N PHE A 249 28.28 20.29 -8.36
CA PHE A 249 29.41 20.28 -9.32
C PHE A 249 29.28 19.71 -10.74
N LYS A 250 29.71 20.57 -11.69
CA LYS A 250 30.85 20.24 -12.56
C LYS A 250 31.79 21.46 -12.74
N LYS A 251 32.98 21.39 -12.12
CA LYS A 251 34.20 22.21 -12.32
C LYS A 251 34.07 23.76 -12.21
N CYS A 252 34.71 24.33 -11.19
CA CYS A 252 35.09 25.75 -11.06
C CYS A 252 33.97 26.80 -11.18
N SER A 253 32.99 26.79 -10.28
CA SER A 253 32.36 27.98 -9.69
C SER A 253 31.15 27.52 -8.88
N THR A 254 31.08 27.96 -7.63
CA THR A 254 29.94 27.67 -6.76
C THR A 254 28.90 28.76 -7.01
N GLU A 255 27.91 28.50 -7.86
CA GLU A 255 26.76 29.40 -8.02
C GLU A 255 25.58 28.91 -7.17
N PHE A 256 25.13 29.76 -6.24
CA PHE A 256 23.91 29.55 -5.48
C PHE A 256 22.71 29.89 -6.37
N LEU A 257 22.02 28.87 -6.88
CA LEU A 257 20.73 29.05 -7.55
C LEU A 257 19.64 29.25 -6.47
N LYS A 258 19.27 30.51 -6.22
CA LYS A 258 18.01 30.83 -5.52
C LYS A 258 16.85 30.51 -6.46
N LEU A 259 16.06 29.49 -6.15
CA LEU A 259 14.77 29.31 -6.82
C LEU A 259 13.83 30.44 -6.39
N PRO A 260 13.14 31.13 -7.32
CA PRO A 260 12.21 32.18 -6.97
C PRO A 260 11.00 31.57 -6.27
N TRP A 261 10.98 31.66 -4.94
CA TRP A 261 9.81 31.37 -4.14
C TRP A 261 8.88 32.58 -4.21
N LYS A 262 7.80 32.48 -5.01
CA LYS A 262 6.68 33.42 -4.91
C LYS A 262 5.82 32.97 -3.74
N GLY A 263 6.05 33.58 -2.59
CA GLY A 263 5.19 33.42 -1.42
C GLY A 263 3.75 33.78 -1.78
N ILE A 264 2.83 32.98 -1.25
CA ILE A 264 1.45 33.40 -1.01
C ILE A 264 1.42 33.99 0.41
#